data_AF-A0A435XP73-F1
#
_entry.id   AF-A0A435XP73-F1
#
_cell.length_a   1.000
_cell.length_b   1.000
_cell.length_c   1.000
_cell.angle_alpha   90.00
_cell.angle_beta   90.00
_cell.angle_gamma   90.00
#
_symmetry.space_group_name_H-M   'P 1'
#
loop_
_entity.id
_entity.type
_entity.pdbx_description
1 polymer ?
#
loop_
_entity_poly.entity_id
_entity_poly.type
_entity_poly.pdbx_seq_one_letter_code
_entity_poly.pdbx_strand_id
1 'polypeptide(L)'
;EYVAPRVIGRDPLQIDLLSADLVGYLGFRSSGVEVRGNSAFDIALWDIFGKATNQPIAQLLGGFSRQSIRTYNTCAGTEYIKDGKGQTTANYGLGTKQGYDDLNGFLHRADELAAELLEDGITAMKIWPFDHAAEKSRGQDISAADLKAALQPFEKIRRAVGDRIDIMVEFHSMWQLLPAIKIAKALAPYGTYWHEDPIRMDSLGDLKRYEAASPAPISASETLGSRWAFRDLLETGAAGIVMLDISWCGGLSEARKIAAMAEAWHLPVAPHDCTGPVVLAASTHLSLNAPNALVQESVRAFYRTWYRDLVTALPEVKDGMITVPPGPGLGLELNPDLGRAYTVHRRVSDKADI
;
A
#
# COMPACT_ATOMS: atom_id res chain seq x y z
N GLU A 1 -14.33 8.11 -21.07
CA GLU A 1 -13.97 7.48 -22.35
C GLU A 1 -14.22 5.98 -22.34
N TYR A 2 -13.53 5.19 -21.51
CA TYR A 2 -13.70 3.72 -21.55
C TYR A 2 -14.79 3.18 -20.63
N VAL A 3 -14.73 3.51 -19.33
CA VAL A 3 -15.63 2.96 -18.30
C VAL A 3 -17.07 3.46 -18.49
N ALA A 4 -17.30 4.78 -18.53
CA ALA A 4 -18.64 5.36 -18.52
C ALA A 4 -19.60 4.79 -19.60
N PRO A 5 -19.22 4.70 -20.89
CA PRO A 5 -20.12 4.13 -21.92
C PRO A 5 -20.48 2.66 -21.72
N ARG A 6 -19.72 1.90 -20.91
CA ARG A 6 -19.96 0.46 -20.65
C ARG A 6 -20.84 0.22 -19.43
N VAL A 7 -20.98 1.20 -18.55
CA VAL A 7 -21.57 1.02 -17.21
C VAL A 7 -22.81 1.88 -16.95
N ILE A 8 -22.97 3.02 -17.63
CA ILE A 8 -24.17 3.85 -17.46
C ILE A 8 -25.41 3.06 -17.92
N GLY A 9 -26.40 2.96 -17.04
CA GLY A 9 -27.62 2.18 -17.27
C GLY A 9 -27.51 0.69 -16.94
N ARG A 10 -26.35 0.21 -16.47
CA ARG A 10 -26.17 -1.15 -15.94
C ARG A 10 -26.52 -1.21 -14.46
N ASP A 11 -26.84 -2.41 -13.98
CA ASP A 11 -27.07 -2.67 -12.56
C ASP A 11 -25.71 -2.69 -11.80
N PRO A 12 -25.48 -1.77 -10.84
CA PRO A 12 -24.22 -1.72 -10.09
C PRO A 12 -24.01 -2.92 -9.16
N LEU A 13 -25.05 -3.72 -8.88
CA LEU A 13 -24.95 -4.91 -8.04
C LEU A 13 -24.35 -6.12 -8.78
N GLN A 14 -24.19 -6.03 -10.11
CA GLN A 14 -23.53 -7.05 -10.92
C GLN A 14 -22.01 -6.91 -10.90
N ILE A 15 -21.41 -6.78 -9.72
CA ILE A 15 -20.01 -6.37 -9.52
C ILE A 15 -19.02 -7.26 -10.27
N ASP A 16 -19.08 -8.59 -10.11
CA ASP A 16 -18.16 -9.51 -10.80
C ASP A 16 -18.31 -9.46 -12.32
N LEU A 17 -19.53 -9.23 -12.83
CA LEU A 17 -19.78 -9.07 -14.26
C LEU A 17 -19.16 -7.77 -14.78
N LEU A 18 -19.39 -6.64 -14.08
CA LEU A 18 -18.82 -5.35 -14.46
C LEU A 18 -17.29 -5.35 -14.37
N SER A 19 -16.73 -5.99 -13.35
CA SER A 19 -15.29 -6.20 -13.22
C SER A 19 -14.72 -6.95 -14.43
N ALA A 20 -15.38 -8.03 -14.87
CA ALA A 20 -14.99 -8.78 -16.05
C ALA A 20 -15.18 -8.00 -17.37
N ASP A 21 -16.32 -7.32 -17.55
CA ASP A 21 -16.65 -6.51 -18.74
C ASP A 21 -15.68 -5.34 -18.96
N LEU A 22 -15.08 -4.83 -17.88
CA LEU A 22 -14.14 -3.70 -17.93
C LEU A 22 -12.69 -4.13 -18.16
N VAL A 23 -12.37 -5.43 -18.17
CA VAL A 23 -11.04 -5.90 -18.55
C VAL A 23 -10.79 -5.56 -20.01
N GLY A 24 -9.86 -4.63 -20.25
CA GLY A 24 -9.52 -4.16 -21.58
C GLY A 24 -8.76 -5.20 -22.40
N TYR A 25 -8.77 -5.02 -23.73
CA TYR A 25 -7.94 -5.81 -24.65
C TYR A 25 -6.43 -5.59 -24.43
N LEU A 26 -6.05 -4.41 -23.93
CA LEU A 26 -4.67 -4.03 -23.57
C LEU A 26 -4.67 -3.46 -22.14
N GLY A 27 -3.47 -3.37 -21.55
CA GLY A 27 -3.29 -2.82 -20.20
C GLY A 27 -3.70 -3.75 -19.05
N PHE A 28 -4.28 -4.92 -19.36
CA PHE A 28 -4.58 -5.96 -18.37
C PHE A 28 -3.30 -6.55 -17.75
N ARG A 29 -3.44 -7.23 -16.59
CA ARG A 29 -2.33 -7.86 -15.84
C ARG A 29 -1.20 -6.86 -15.50
N SER A 30 -1.56 -5.63 -15.14
CA SER A 30 -0.64 -4.55 -14.77
C SER A 30 -1.33 -3.55 -13.85
N SER A 31 -0.58 -2.58 -13.32
CA SER A 31 -1.09 -1.43 -12.57
C SER A 31 -1.27 -0.18 -13.47
N GLY A 32 -1.53 -0.38 -14.77
CA GLY A 32 -1.74 0.68 -15.76
C GLY A 32 -2.93 1.59 -15.49
N VAL A 33 -3.06 2.66 -16.28
CA VAL A 33 -4.12 3.70 -16.10
C VAL A 33 -5.51 3.08 -16.15
N GLU A 34 -5.71 2.13 -17.05
CA GLU A 34 -6.96 1.39 -17.25
C GLU A 34 -7.33 0.61 -15.99
N VAL A 35 -6.39 -0.14 -15.42
CA VAL A 35 -6.62 -0.95 -14.21
C VAL A 35 -6.87 -0.06 -13.00
N ARG A 36 -6.15 1.06 -12.86
CA ARG A 36 -6.43 2.03 -11.79
C ARG A 36 -7.81 2.66 -11.90
N GLY A 37 -8.22 3.03 -13.12
CA GLY A 37 -9.58 3.53 -13.39
C GLY A 37 -10.66 2.49 -13.08
N ASN A 38 -10.45 1.24 -13.46
CA ASN A 38 -11.35 0.13 -13.17
C ASN A 38 -11.44 -0.16 -11.67
N SER A 39 -10.31 -0.12 -10.96
CA SER A 39 -10.24 -0.37 -9.52
C SER A 39 -11.00 0.70 -8.72
N ALA A 40 -10.84 1.98 -9.10
CA ALA A 40 -11.59 3.08 -8.48
C ALA A 40 -13.12 2.91 -8.70
N PHE A 41 -13.53 2.49 -9.91
CA PHE A 41 -14.93 2.18 -10.20
C PHE A 41 -15.43 0.98 -9.38
N ASP A 42 -14.65 -0.09 -9.28
CA ASP A 42 -14.99 -1.29 -8.49
C ASP A 42 -15.22 -0.95 -7.01
N ILE A 43 -14.33 -0.17 -6.39
CA ILE A 43 -14.50 0.28 -5.00
C ILE A 43 -15.84 1.02 -4.82
N ALA A 44 -16.22 1.87 -5.77
CA ALA A 44 -17.50 2.58 -5.73
C ALA A 44 -18.71 1.64 -5.89
N LEU A 45 -18.60 0.56 -6.67
CA LEU A 45 -19.65 -0.46 -6.76
C LEU A 45 -19.85 -1.18 -5.41
N TRP A 46 -18.76 -1.54 -4.73
CA TRP A 46 -18.82 -2.14 -3.39
C TRP A 46 -19.44 -1.21 -2.35
N ASP A 47 -19.15 0.09 -2.44
CA ASP A 47 -19.78 1.11 -1.62
C ASP A 47 -21.30 1.20 -1.87
N ILE A 48 -21.73 1.21 -3.14
CA ILE A 48 -23.15 1.13 -3.52
C ILE A 48 -23.80 -0.13 -2.96
N PHE A 49 -23.15 -1.30 -3.08
CA PHE A 49 -23.69 -2.56 -2.57
C PHE A 49 -23.87 -2.53 -1.06
N GLY A 50 -22.89 -1.98 -0.32
CA GLY A 50 -23.00 -1.78 1.12
C GLY A 50 -24.13 -0.85 1.51
N LYS A 51 -24.27 0.30 0.85
CA LYS A 51 -25.38 1.24 1.07
C LYS A 51 -26.74 0.64 0.76
N ALA A 52 -26.86 -0.09 -0.35
CA ALA A 52 -28.11 -0.74 -0.77
C ALA A 52 -28.58 -1.84 0.19
N THR A 53 -27.64 -2.50 0.88
CA THR A 53 -27.92 -3.58 1.83
C THR A 53 -27.85 -3.17 3.29
N ASN A 54 -27.49 -1.91 3.57
CA ASN A 54 -27.18 -1.40 4.90
C ASN A 54 -26.12 -2.24 5.63
N GLN A 55 -25.07 -2.66 4.91
CA GLN A 55 -23.96 -3.46 5.45
C GLN A 55 -22.61 -2.79 5.15
N PRO A 56 -21.63 -2.90 6.06
CA PRO A 56 -20.25 -2.53 5.76
C PRO A 56 -19.64 -3.49 4.74
N ILE A 57 -18.68 -3.04 3.93
CA ILE A 57 -18.02 -3.87 2.90
C ILE A 57 -17.42 -5.15 3.49
N ALA A 58 -16.78 -5.09 4.65
CA ALA A 58 -16.23 -6.27 5.33
C ALA A 58 -17.28 -7.37 5.56
N GLN A 59 -18.53 -7.00 5.87
CA GLN A 59 -19.63 -7.97 5.99
C GLN A 59 -19.98 -8.60 4.64
N LEU A 60 -20.01 -7.80 3.58
CA LEU A 60 -20.33 -8.27 2.23
C LEU A 60 -19.22 -9.13 1.62
N LEU A 61 -17.97 -8.95 2.05
CA LEU A 61 -16.84 -9.80 1.66
C LEU A 61 -16.89 -11.19 2.33
N GLY A 62 -17.73 -11.39 3.36
CA GLY A 62 -17.87 -12.66 4.07
C GLY A 62 -17.90 -12.54 5.59
N GLY A 63 -17.92 -11.32 6.16
CA GLY A 63 -17.96 -11.08 7.60
C GLY A 63 -16.66 -10.50 8.14
N PHE A 64 -16.74 -10.00 9.37
CA PHE A 64 -15.59 -9.54 10.14
C PHE A 64 -14.91 -10.74 10.81
N SER A 65 -13.79 -11.19 10.24
CA SER A 65 -12.92 -12.19 10.87
C SER A 65 -12.19 -11.63 12.09
N ARG A 66 -12.06 -10.29 12.16
CA ARG A 66 -11.52 -9.52 13.29
C ARG A 66 -12.19 -8.14 13.35
N GLN A 67 -12.18 -7.52 14.54
CA GLN A 67 -12.78 -6.19 14.76
C GLN A 67 -11.79 -5.04 14.53
N SER A 68 -10.50 -5.31 14.68
CA SER A 68 -9.39 -4.42 14.34
C SER A 68 -8.20 -5.26 13.89
N ILE A 69 -7.25 -4.65 13.19
CA ILE A 69 -6.01 -5.29 12.75
C ILE A 69 -4.80 -4.44 13.15
N ARG A 70 -3.64 -5.07 13.36
CA ARG A 70 -2.38 -4.37 13.62
C ARG A 70 -2.07 -3.44 12.45
N THR A 71 -1.75 -2.19 12.75
CA THR A 71 -1.23 -1.25 11.77
C THR A 71 0.29 -1.13 11.86
N TYR A 72 0.93 -0.77 10.75
CA TYR A 72 2.29 -0.26 10.73
C TYR A 72 2.28 1.15 10.15
N ASN A 73 3.27 1.97 10.55
CA ASN A 73 3.43 3.30 10.01
C ASN A 73 4.46 3.31 8.87
N THR A 74 4.01 3.64 7.68
CA THR A 74 4.92 4.03 6.60
C THR A 74 5.41 5.44 6.89
N CYS A 75 6.73 5.57 7.05
CA CYS A 75 7.37 6.78 7.56
C CYS A 75 7.47 7.87 6.49
N ALA A 76 6.34 8.22 5.87
CA ALA A 76 6.20 9.33 4.94
C ALA A 76 5.90 10.63 5.70
N GLY A 77 6.41 11.75 5.18
CA GLY A 77 6.10 13.08 5.68
C GLY A 77 4.82 13.64 5.03
N THR A 78 4.29 14.75 5.55
CA THR A 78 3.07 15.36 5.00
C THR A 78 3.21 15.84 3.55
N GLU A 79 4.43 16.09 3.07
CA GLU A 79 4.71 16.57 1.70
C GLU A 79 5.10 15.46 0.73
N TYR A 80 5.16 14.21 1.19
CA TYR A 80 5.54 13.06 0.38
C TYR A 80 4.60 12.91 -0.82
N ILE A 81 5.16 12.92 -2.03
CA ILE A 81 4.47 12.70 -3.32
C ILE A 81 3.30 13.69 -3.58
N LYS A 82 3.39 14.94 -3.09
CA LYS A 82 2.37 15.98 -3.36
C LYS A 82 2.52 16.70 -4.71
N ASP A 83 3.73 17.13 -5.06
CA ASP A 83 3.93 18.19 -6.07
C ASP A 83 4.54 17.70 -7.41
N GLY A 84 4.99 16.45 -7.49
CA GLY A 84 5.79 15.94 -8.61
C GLY A 84 5.15 14.83 -9.44
N LYS A 85 5.68 14.61 -10.65
CA LYS A 85 5.30 13.48 -11.52
C LYS A 85 6.26 12.30 -11.28
N GLY A 86 5.71 11.12 -10.99
CA GLY A 86 6.45 9.86 -10.83
C GLY A 86 6.98 9.60 -9.41
N GLN A 87 7.57 8.42 -9.21
CA GLN A 87 8.20 8.00 -7.95
C GLN A 87 9.71 8.28 -8.00
N THR A 88 10.14 9.45 -7.52
CA THR A 88 11.56 9.85 -7.42
C THR A 88 11.82 10.52 -6.08
N THR A 89 13.06 10.48 -5.57
CA THR A 89 13.41 11.08 -4.27
C THR A 89 13.22 12.60 -4.26
N ALA A 90 13.22 13.25 -5.43
CA ALA A 90 12.91 14.67 -5.56
C ALA A 90 11.49 15.02 -5.07
N ASN A 91 10.55 14.06 -5.07
CA ASN A 91 9.16 14.26 -4.67
C ASN A 91 8.91 13.99 -3.17
N TYR A 92 9.97 13.81 -2.38
CA TYR A 92 9.88 13.53 -0.95
C TYR A 92 9.62 14.77 -0.10
N GLY A 93 9.86 15.97 -0.62
CA GLY A 93 9.59 17.22 0.10
C GLY A 93 10.54 17.45 1.28
N LEU A 94 11.83 17.13 1.14
CA LEU A 94 12.85 17.27 2.18
C LEU A 94 13.09 18.76 2.52
N GLY A 95 12.91 19.16 3.80
CA GLY A 95 13.05 20.53 4.30
C GLY A 95 12.66 20.65 5.78
N THR A 96 12.86 21.83 6.40
CA THR A 96 12.49 22.08 7.81
C THR A 96 11.05 22.58 7.95
N LYS A 97 10.12 21.71 8.34
CA LYS A 97 8.80 22.11 8.87
C LYS A 97 8.40 21.24 10.07
N GLN A 98 7.59 21.81 10.96
CA GLN A 98 7.12 21.20 12.20
C GLN A 98 5.92 20.26 11.95
N GLY A 99 5.88 19.07 12.57
CA GLY A 99 4.76 18.11 12.48
C GLY A 99 5.19 16.64 12.41
N TYR A 100 4.31 15.77 11.91
CA TYR A 100 4.56 14.34 11.59
C TYR A 100 5.46 14.20 10.34
N ASP A 101 6.70 14.67 10.44
CA ASP A 101 7.71 14.59 9.38
C ASP A 101 8.54 13.31 9.50
N ASP A 102 7.86 12.18 9.35
CA ASP A 102 8.45 10.85 9.60
C ASP A 102 9.51 10.48 8.56
N LEU A 103 9.45 11.09 7.36
CA LEU A 103 10.43 10.90 6.30
C LEU A 103 11.79 11.47 6.68
N ASN A 104 11.86 12.75 7.09
CA ASN A 104 13.10 13.29 7.65
C ASN A 104 13.44 12.62 8.99
N GLY A 105 12.40 12.17 9.72
CA GLY A 105 12.51 11.36 10.93
C GLY A 105 13.41 10.14 10.71
N PHE A 106 13.08 9.23 9.79
CA PHE A 106 13.91 8.03 9.60
C PHE A 106 15.26 8.33 8.94
N LEU A 107 15.37 9.40 8.14
CA LEU A 107 16.65 9.77 7.50
C LEU A 107 17.68 10.32 8.51
N HIS A 108 17.22 11.01 9.55
CA HIS A 108 18.12 11.77 10.43
C HIS A 108 18.02 11.39 11.92
N ARG A 109 16.83 11.01 12.40
CA ARG A 109 16.48 10.77 13.81
C ARG A 109 15.66 9.48 13.99
N ALA A 110 16.07 8.39 13.34
CA ALA A 110 15.30 7.14 13.27
C ALA A 110 15.06 6.49 14.64
N ASP A 111 15.98 6.68 15.58
CA ASP A 111 15.87 6.31 16.98
C ASP A 111 14.71 7.01 17.70
N GLU A 112 14.62 8.33 17.57
CA GLU A 112 13.54 9.13 18.17
C GLU A 112 12.18 8.74 17.55
N LEU A 113 12.12 8.64 16.22
CA LEU A 113 10.90 8.25 15.52
C LEU A 113 10.40 6.86 15.96
N ALA A 114 11.28 5.87 16.09
CA ALA A 114 10.88 4.54 16.54
C ALA A 114 10.35 4.55 17.98
N ALA A 115 10.93 5.36 18.87
CA ALA A 115 10.42 5.53 20.23
C ALA A 115 9.03 6.19 20.25
N GLU A 116 8.83 7.26 19.46
CA GLU A 116 7.53 7.93 19.32
C GLU A 116 6.44 6.98 18.80
N LEU A 117 6.76 6.14 17.81
CA LEU A 117 5.79 5.16 17.29
C LEU A 117 5.38 4.14 18.35
N LEU A 118 6.32 3.68 19.18
CA LEU A 118 6.01 2.78 20.29
C LEU A 118 5.17 3.45 21.37
N GLU A 119 5.38 4.73 21.64
CA GLU A 119 4.53 5.52 22.56
C GLU A 119 3.08 5.63 22.04
N ASP A 120 2.90 5.71 20.73
CA ASP A 120 1.59 5.64 20.05
C ASP A 120 1.03 4.20 19.93
N GLY A 121 1.73 3.20 20.48
CA GLY A 121 1.37 1.77 20.41
C GLY A 121 1.65 1.10 19.07
N ILE A 122 2.24 1.81 18.10
CA ILE A 122 2.58 1.30 16.78
C ILE A 122 3.91 0.52 16.87
N THR A 123 3.84 -0.77 16.58
CA THR A 123 4.95 -1.72 16.78
C THR A 123 5.65 -2.12 15.48
N ALA A 124 5.38 -1.43 14.37
CA ALA A 124 6.02 -1.68 13.09
C ALA A 124 6.17 -0.39 12.27
N MET A 125 7.28 -0.27 11.56
CA MET A 125 7.58 0.88 10.70
C MET A 125 8.16 0.44 9.36
N LYS A 126 7.82 1.17 8.28
CA LYS A 126 8.39 0.98 6.95
C LYS A 126 9.25 2.17 6.54
N ILE A 127 10.49 1.90 6.10
CA ILE A 127 11.49 2.90 5.69
C ILE A 127 12.21 2.50 4.40
N TRP A 128 12.70 3.49 3.65
CA TRP A 128 13.37 3.32 2.34
C TRP A 128 14.70 4.10 2.25
N PRO A 129 15.69 3.82 3.12
CA PRO A 129 16.94 4.59 3.16
C PRO A 129 17.87 4.33 1.96
N PHE A 130 17.57 3.36 1.11
CA PHE A 130 18.42 2.97 -0.02
C PHE A 130 18.15 3.75 -1.31
N ASP A 131 17.02 4.44 -1.43
CA ASP A 131 16.54 4.98 -2.71
C ASP A 131 17.44 6.06 -3.30
N HIS A 132 17.94 6.97 -2.44
CA HIS A 132 18.89 7.99 -2.84
C HIS A 132 20.17 7.38 -3.43
N ALA A 133 20.58 6.19 -2.96
CA ALA A 133 21.73 5.49 -3.52
C ALA A 133 21.39 4.81 -4.85
N ALA A 134 20.18 4.28 -5.00
CA ALA A 134 19.73 3.68 -6.25
C ALA A 134 19.73 4.70 -7.40
N GLU A 135 19.26 5.93 -7.17
CA GLU A 135 19.21 6.95 -8.22
C GLU A 135 20.59 7.31 -8.77
N LYS A 136 21.64 7.29 -7.94
CA LYS A 136 23.03 7.60 -8.35
C LYS A 136 23.54 6.65 -9.44
N SER A 137 23.08 5.40 -9.46
CA SER A 137 23.55 4.36 -10.38
C SER A 137 22.44 3.76 -11.24
N ARG A 138 21.20 4.27 -11.12
CA ARG A 138 19.98 3.63 -11.67
C ARG A 138 19.86 2.17 -11.20
N GLY A 139 20.16 1.94 -9.92
CA GLY A 139 20.06 0.64 -9.27
C GLY A 139 21.10 -0.39 -9.71
N GLN A 140 22.12 -0.01 -10.47
CA GLN A 140 23.12 -0.94 -11.01
C GLN A 140 24.21 -1.30 -10.00
N ASP A 141 24.54 -0.39 -9.08
CA ASP A 141 25.55 -0.62 -8.04
C ASP A 141 25.31 0.28 -6.81
N ILE A 142 25.85 -0.14 -5.67
CA ILE A 142 25.89 0.65 -4.43
C ILE A 142 27.32 0.63 -3.87
N SER A 143 27.90 1.82 -3.70
CA SER A 143 29.23 1.95 -3.11
C SER A 143 29.23 1.45 -1.65
N ALA A 144 30.39 1.03 -1.14
CA ALA A 144 30.49 0.60 0.26
C ALA A 144 30.15 1.75 1.25
N ALA A 145 30.47 2.99 0.87
CA ALA A 145 30.16 4.18 1.67
C ALA A 145 28.65 4.46 1.71
N ASP A 146 27.97 4.41 0.56
CA ASP A 146 26.52 4.60 0.49
C ASP A 146 25.76 3.49 1.21
N LEU A 147 26.19 2.22 1.04
CA LEU A 147 25.61 1.09 1.76
C LEU A 147 25.73 1.28 3.27
N LYS A 148 26.92 1.64 3.77
CA LYS A 148 27.12 1.89 5.20
C LYS A 148 26.26 3.06 5.70
N ALA A 149 26.13 4.12 4.92
CA ALA A 149 25.28 5.26 5.29
C ALA A 149 23.79 4.87 5.36
N ALA A 150 23.29 4.12 4.37
CA ALA A 150 21.91 3.66 4.32
C ALA A 150 21.56 2.63 5.42
N LEU A 151 22.56 1.99 6.03
CA LEU A 151 22.37 1.09 7.17
C LEU A 151 22.24 1.82 8.53
N GLN A 152 22.64 3.09 8.62
CA GLN A 152 22.62 3.85 9.87
C GLN A 152 21.22 3.97 10.52
N PRO A 153 20.11 4.15 9.78
CA PRO A 153 18.78 4.16 10.38
C PRO A 153 18.47 2.87 11.16
N PHE A 154 18.82 1.71 10.61
CA PHE A 154 18.61 0.42 11.27
C PHE A 154 19.43 0.28 12.56
N GLU A 155 20.69 0.73 12.54
CA GLU A 155 21.56 0.76 13.74
C GLU A 155 20.96 1.63 14.85
N LYS A 156 20.46 2.83 14.47
CA LYS A 156 19.83 3.76 15.41
C LYS A 156 18.58 3.17 16.04
N ILE A 157 17.68 2.62 15.23
CA ILE A 157 16.43 2.00 15.69
C ILE A 157 16.74 0.85 16.64
N ARG A 158 17.60 -0.10 16.24
CA ARG A 158 17.95 -1.25 17.08
C ARG A 158 18.60 -0.86 18.39
N ARG A 159 19.45 0.18 18.40
CA ARG A 159 20.03 0.70 19.65
C ARG A 159 18.98 1.29 20.58
N ALA A 160 18.01 2.02 20.05
CA ALA A 160 17.02 2.74 20.84
C ALA A 160 15.90 1.84 21.38
N VAL A 161 15.40 0.93 20.56
CA VAL A 161 14.19 0.16 20.88
C VAL A 161 14.36 -1.36 20.81
N GLY A 162 15.51 -1.85 20.35
CA GLY A 162 15.78 -3.28 20.22
C GLY A 162 14.79 -3.96 19.28
N ASP A 163 14.27 -5.10 19.74
CA ASP A 163 13.31 -5.93 18.99
C ASP A 163 11.85 -5.56 19.26
N ARG A 164 11.58 -4.42 19.91
CA ARG A 164 10.21 -3.96 20.18
C ARG A 164 9.48 -3.44 18.95
N ILE A 165 10.20 -3.14 17.87
CA ILE A 165 9.63 -2.66 16.62
C ILE A 165 10.08 -3.54 15.44
N ASP A 166 9.12 -3.97 14.64
CA ASP A 166 9.38 -4.61 13.35
C ASP A 166 9.80 -3.54 12.33
N ILE A 167 10.88 -3.80 11.60
CA ILE A 167 11.38 -2.87 10.57
C ILE A 167 11.17 -3.50 9.19
N MET A 168 10.24 -2.92 8.44
CA MET A 168 9.94 -3.26 7.06
C MET A 168 10.81 -2.41 6.13
N VAL A 169 11.45 -3.03 5.13
CA VAL A 169 12.34 -2.31 4.21
C VAL A 169 11.68 -2.19 2.85
N GLU A 170 11.49 -0.96 2.42
CA GLU A 170 11.02 -0.60 1.10
C GLU A 170 12.21 -0.33 0.16
N PHE A 171 12.10 -0.78 -1.09
CA PHE A 171 13.11 -0.61 -2.15
C PHE A 171 12.55 0.00 -3.43
N HIS A 172 11.25 0.22 -3.52
CA HIS A 172 10.50 0.83 -4.62
C HIS A 172 10.86 0.29 -6.01
N SER A 173 11.18 -1.01 -6.11
CA SER A 173 11.60 -1.64 -7.37
C SER A 173 12.80 -0.94 -8.05
N MET A 174 13.66 -0.25 -7.28
CA MET A 174 14.71 0.61 -7.84
C MET A 174 16.01 -0.12 -8.15
N TRP A 175 16.23 -1.31 -7.61
CA TRP A 175 17.50 -2.03 -7.71
C TRP A 175 17.49 -3.13 -8.76
N GLN A 176 18.66 -3.37 -9.36
CA GLN A 176 18.93 -4.59 -10.10
C GLN A 176 19.30 -5.74 -9.13
N LEU A 177 19.22 -6.97 -9.62
CA LEU A 177 19.34 -8.17 -8.78
C LEU A 177 20.63 -8.25 -7.94
N LEU A 178 21.80 -7.94 -8.53
CA LEU A 178 23.08 -8.08 -7.82
C LEU A 178 23.26 -7.10 -6.65
N PRO A 179 23.05 -5.78 -6.82
CA PRO A 179 23.07 -4.87 -5.68
C PRO A 179 21.94 -5.13 -4.69
N ALA A 180 20.75 -5.56 -5.14
CA ALA A 180 19.66 -5.96 -4.24
C ALA A 180 20.09 -7.10 -3.30
N ILE A 181 20.73 -8.16 -3.84
CA ILE A 181 21.29 -9.28 -3.04
C ILE A 181 22.38 -8.77 -2.07
N LYS A 182 23.24 -7.85 -2.53
CA LYS A 182 24.29 -7.25 -1.68
C LYS A 182 23.68 -6.51 -0.50
N ILE A 183 22.63 -5.72 -0.72
CA ILE A 183 21.91 -4.99 0.32
C ILE A 183 21.21 -5.96 1.27
N ALA A 184 20.50 -6.96 0.74
CA ALA A 184 19.79 -7.96 1.55
C ALA A 184 20.72 -8.66 2.55
N LYS A 185 21.90 -9.11 2.11
CA LYS A 185 22.92 -9.71 2.99
C LYS A 185 23.41 -8.75 4.07
N ALA A 186 23.57 -7.48 3.73
CA ALA A 186 24.01 -6.46 4.67
C ALA A 186 22.95 -6.12 5.72
N LEU A 187 21.67 -6.39 5.43
CA LEU A 187 20.55 -6.19 6.35
C LEU A 187 20.41 -7.29 7.42
N ALA A 188 21.10 -8.43 7.25
CA ALA A 188 20.96 -9.59 8.15
C ALA A 188 21.15 -9.29 9.66
N PRO A 189 22.09 -8.43 10.09
CA PRO A 189 22.27 -8.13 11.51
C PRO A 189 21.10 -7.39 12.17
N TYR A 190 20.17 -6.84 11.38
CA TYR A 190 19.12 -5.97 11.90
C TYR A 190 17.77 -6.66 12.04
N GLY A 191 17.64 -7.94 11.68
CA GLY A 191 16.38 -8.69 11.84
C GLY A 191 15.20 -7.95 11.22
N THR A 192 15.31 -7.59 9.94
CA THR A 192 14.24 -6.92 9.19
C THR A 192 13.04 -7.84 9.01
N TYR A 193 11.83 -7.28 9.03
CA TYR A 193 10.57 -8.03 9.02
C TYR A 193 10.21 -8.52 7.61
N TRP A 194 10.37 -7.65 6.61
CA TRP A 194 10.29 -8.02 5.19
C TRP A 194 11.19 -7.13 4.34
N HIS A 195 11.43 -7.57 3.11
CA HIS A 195 12.04 -6.79 2.04
C HIS A 195 11.03 -6.63 0.90
N GLU A 196 10.59 -5.39 0.67
CA GLU A 196 9.51 -5.03 -0.23
C GLU A 196 10.03 -4.51 -1.56
N ASP A 197 9.50 -5.06 -2.65
CA ASP A 197 9.86 -4.69 -4.01
C ASP A 197 11.38 -4.52 -4.26
N PRO A 198 12.21 -5.52 -3.87
CA PRO A 198 13.67 -5.40 -3.90
C PRO A 198 14.25 -5.28 -5.32
N ILE A 199 13.49 -5.73 -6.32
CA ILE A 199 13.76 -5.58 -7.75
C ILE A 199 12.44 -5.27 -8.45
N ARG A 200 12.50 -4.83 -9.70
CA ARG A 200 11.28 -4.60 -10.48
C ARG A 200 10.49 -5.89 -10.72
N MET A 201 9.17 -5.80 -10.55
CA MET A 201 8.23 -6.93 -10.69
C MET A 201 7.79 -7.19 -12.13
N ASP A 202 8.74 -7.19 -13.07
CA ASP A 202 8.49 -7.43 -14.49
C ASP A 202 8.81 -8.87 -14.91
N SER A 203 9.85 -9.48 -14.32
CA SER A 203 10.30 -10.86 -14.56
C SER A 203 10.37 -11.64 -13.25
N LEU A 204 9.22 -12.11 -12.77
CA LEU A 204 9.06 -12.64 -11.41
C LEU A 204 9.96 -13.85 -11.06
N GLY A 205 10.40 -14.63 -12.06
CA GLY A 205 11.32 -15.75 -11.83
C GLY A 205 12.65 -15.35 -11.18
N ASP A 206 13.10 -14.11 -11.36
CA ASP A 206 14.34 -13.60 -10.75
C ASP A 206 14.23 -13.45 -9.22
N LEU A 207 13.01 -13.35 -8.68
CA LEU A 207 12.77 -13.26 -7.24
C LEU A 207 13.34 -14.46 -6.48
N LYS A 208 13.40 -15.65 -7.11
CA LYS A 208 13.94 -16.84 -6.45
C LYS A 208 15.41 -16.71 -6.09
N ARG A 209 16.18 -15.97 -6.90
CA ARG A 209 17.59 -15.68 -6.63
C ARG A 209 17.77 -14.67 -5.50
N TYR A 210 16.84 -13.71 -5.39
CA TYR A 210 16.83 -12.77 -4.27
C TYR A 210 16.42 -13.48 -2.97
N GLU A 211 15.34 -14.27 -2.98
CA GLU A 211 14.82 -15.02 -1.83
C GLU A 211 15.91 -15.89 -1.21
N ALA A 212 16.64 -16.66 -2.03
CA ALA A 212 17.73 -17.52 -1.56
C ALA A 212 18.88 -16.80 -0.83
N ALA A 213 19.00 -15.47 -0.98
CA ALA A 213 20.04 -14.66 -0.35
C ALA A 213 19.51 -13.70 0.73
N SER A 214 18.19 -13.53 0.82
CA SER A 214 17.57 -12.55 1.70
C SER A 214 17.41 -13.12 3.12
N PRO A 215 17.77 -12.36 4.17
CA PRO A 215 17.50 -12.75 5.56
C PRO A 215 16.04 -12.57 5.97
N ALA A 216 15.24 -11.86 5.16
CA ALA A 216 13.84 -11.54 5.43
C ALA A 216 12.95 -11.98 4.24
N PRO A 217 11.68 -12.32 4.47
CA PRO A 217 10.74 -12.67 3.40
C PRO A 217 10.55 -11.51 2.41
N ILE A 218 10.32 -11.85 1.15
CA ILE A 218 9.94 -10.87 0.13
C ILE A 218 8.48 -10.45 0.34
N SER A 219 8.23 -9.15 0.43
CA SER A 219 6.89 -8.57 0.28
C SER A 219 6.70 -8.12 -1.17
N ALA A 220 5.68 -8.64 -1.85
CA ALA A 220 5.42 -8.34 -3.26
C ALA A 220 3.92 -8.52 -3.60
N SER A 221 3.29 -7.63 -4.38
CA SER A 221 3.77 -6.29 -4.74
C SER A 221 2.57 -5.40 -5.07
N GLU A 222 2.61 -4.16 -4.58
CA GLU A 222 1.66 -3.10 -4.94
C GLU A 222 1.61 -2.87 -6.46
N THR A 223 2.69 -3.15 -7.18
CA THR A 223 2.82 -2.88 -8.63
C THR A 223 2.13 -3.91 -9.52
N LEU A 224 1.72 -5.05 -8.97
CA LEU A 224 1.09 -6.14 -9.72
C LEU A 224 -0.43 -5.96 -9.83
N GLY A 225 -0.95 -6.19 -11.04
CA GLY A 225 -2.37 -6.08 -11.34
C GLY A 225 -3.03 -7.42 -11.61
N SER A 226 -4.21 -7.64 -11.02
CA SER A 226 -5.10 -8.80 -11.18
C SER A 226 -4.56 -10.13 -10.61
N ARG A 227 -5.45 -11.06 -10.26
CA ARG A 227 -5.10 -12.39 -9.72
C ARG A 227 -4.17 -13.21 -10.62
N TRP A 228 -4.07 -12.89 -11.91
CA TRP A 228 -3.18 -13.57 -12.84
C TRP A 228 -1.71 -13.21 -12.58
N ALA A 229 -1.40 -11.94 -12.30
CA ALA A 229 -0.05 -11.56 -11.92
C ALA A 229 0.35 -12.14 -10.56
N PHE A 230 -0.60 -12.18 -9.63
CA PHE A 230 -0.39 -12.80 -8.31
C PHE A 230 -0.26 -14.33 -8.39
N ARG A 231 -0.96 -14.99 -9.31
CA ARG A 231 -0.72 -16.41 -9.61
C ARG A 231 0.72 -16.61 -10.03
N ASP A 232 1.21 -15.80 -10.98
CA ASP A 232 2.59 -15.92 -11.48
C ASP A 232 3.61 -15.65 -10.37
N LEU A 233 3.33 -14.71 -9.45
CA LEU A 233 4.12 -14.48 -8.24
C LEU A 233 4.16 -15.71 -7.34
N LEU A 234 3.00 -16.30 -7.02
CA LEU A 234 2.90 -17.48 -6.16
C LEU A 234 3.59 -18.70 -6.77
N GLU A 235 3.51 -18.87 -8.09
CA GLU A 235 4.18 -19.95 -8.83
C GLU A 235 5.71 -19.88 -8.76
N THR A 236 6.30 -18.70 -8.46
CA THR A 236 7.75 -18.60 -8.21
C THR A 236 8.20 -19.34 -6.95
N GLY A 237 7.30 -19.49 -5.96
CA GLY A 237 7.64 -19.97 -4.62
C GLY A 237 8.67 -19.08 -3.90
N ALA A 238 8.74 -17.78 -4.22
CA ALA A 238 9.69 -16.83 -3.64
C ALA A 238 9.03 -15.74 -2.77
N ALA A 239 7.74 -15.47 -2.96
CA ALA A 239 7.02 -14.50 -2.14
C ALA A 239 6.83 -15.01 -0.71
N GLY A 240 6.97 -14.12 0.27
CA GLY A 240 6.63 -14.39 1.67
C GLY A 240 5.38 -13.63 2.13
N ILE A 241 5.27 -12.34 1.79
CA ILE A 241 4.08 -11.54 2.05
C ILE A 241 3.47 -11.13 0.70
N VAL A 242 2.18 -11.40 0.52
CA VAL A 242 1.44 -10.99 -0.68
C VAL A 242 0.88 -9.59 -0.44
N MET A 243 1.59 -8.60 -0.98
CA MET A 243 1.19 -7.20 -0.92
C MET A 243 0.34 -6.83 -2.12
N LEU A 244 -0.68 -6.01 -1.91
CA LEU A 244 -1.56 -5.53 -2.98
C LEU A 244 -2.04 -4.13 -2.66
N ASP A 245 -2.19 -3.28 -3.69
CA ASP A 245 -2.95 -2.04 -3.59
C ASP A 245 -4.30 -2.25 -4.28
N ILE A 246 -5.40 -2.13 -3.53
CA ILE A 246 -6.75 -2.36 -4.06
C ILE A 246 -7.13 -1.41 -5.19
N SER A 247 -6.54 -0.21 -5.24
CA SER A 247 -6.75 0.80 -6.27
C SER A 247 -5.90 0.56 -7.51
N TRP A 248 -4.90 -0.33 -7.45
CA TRP A 248 -4.01 -0.66 -8.56
C TRP A 248 -4.14 -2.09 -9.05
N CYS A 249 -4.70 -3.00 -8.23
CA CYS A 249 -4.74 -4.43 -8.53
C CYS A 249 -6.03 -4.90 -9.23
N GLY A 250 -7.01 -4.04 -9.44
CA GLY A 250 -8.32 -4.38 -10.01
C GLY A 250 -9.50 -4.28 -9.05
N GLY A 251 -9.37 -3.54 -7.95
CA GLY A 251 -10.44 -3.32 -6.97
C GLY A 251 -10.56 -4.40 -5.91
N LEU A 252 -11.54 -4.25 -5.03
CA LEU A 252 -11.90 -5.24 -4.01
C LEU A 252 -12.31 -6.57 -4.64
N SER A 253 -12.89 -6.53 -5.85
CA SER A 253 -13.27 -7.72 -6.60
C SER A 253 -12.09 -8.63 -6.95
N GLU A 254 -10.93 -8.07 -7.28
CA GLU A 254 -9.69 -8.84 -7.50
C GLU A 254 -8.96 -9.10 -6.18
N ALA A 255 -8.85 -8.10 -5.31
CA ALA A 255 -8.12 -8.21 -4.05
C ALA A 255 -8.64 -9.33 -3.14
N ARG A 256 -9.97 -9.51 -3.03
CA ARG A 256 -10.56 -10.62 -2.25
C ARG A 256 -10.19 -12.00 -2.79
N LYS A 257 -10.02 -12.12 -4.11
CA LYS A 257 -9.65 -13.37 -4.80
C LYS A 257 -8.15 -13.62 -4.64
N ILE A 258 -7.33 -12.57 -4.70
CA ILE A 258 -5.89 -12.64 -4.44
C ILE A 258 -5.64 -13.09 -3.00
N ALA A 259 -6.34 -12.52 -2.02
CA ALA A 259 -6.18 -12.89 -0.60
C ALA A 259 -6.50 -14.36 -0.34
N ALA A 260 -7.65 -14.86 -0.84
CA ALA A 260 -8.03 -16.26 -0.73
C ALA A 260 -7.05 -17.21 -1.45
N MET A 261 -6.47 -16.78 -2.59
CA MET A 261 -5.46 -17.56 -3.30
C MET A 261 -4.13 -17.62 -2.53
N ALA A 262 -3.70 -16.51 -1.93
CA ALA A 262 -2.50 -16.46 -1.09
C ALA A 262 -2.63 -17.36 0.15
N GLU A 263 -3.81 -17.43 0.75
CA GLU A 263 -4.11 -18.29 1.89
C GLU A 263 -3.88 -19.78 1.55
N ALA A 264 -4.22 -20.22 0.33
CA ALA A 264 -3.97 -21.57 -0.13
C ALA A 264 -2.47 -21.92 -0.29
N TRP A 265 -1.60 -20.90 -0.36
CA TRP A 265 -0.14 -21.02 -0.32
C TRP A 265 0.43 -20.84 1.09
N HIS A 266 -0.42 -20.73 2.11
CA HIS A 266 -0.05 -20.41 3.49
C HIS A 266 0.64 -19.04 3.66
N LEU A 267 0.36 -18.10 2.75
CA LEU A 267 0.95 -16.76 2.79
C LEU A 267 -0.05 -15.71 3.30
N PRO A 268 0.43 -14.75 4.11
CA PRO A 268 -0.36 -13.61 4.50
C PRO A 268 -0.55 -12.59 3.38
N VAL A 269 -1.58 -11.76 3.51
CA VAL A 269 -1.71 -10.50 2.76
C VAL A 269 -1.44 -9.27 3.62
N ALA A 270 -0.86 -8.25 3.02
CA ALA A 270 -0.68 -6.92 3.61
C ALA A 270 -1.15 -5.85 2.61
N PRO A 271 -2.40 -5.36 2.72
CA PRO A 271 -2.90 -4.33 1.81
C PRO A 271 -2.16 -2.99 1.97
N HIS A 272 -1.70 -2.46 0.84
CA HIS A 272 -1.01 -1.19 0.71
C HIS A 272 -1.96 0.00 0.92
N ASP A 273 -1.41 1.07 1.49
CA ASP A 273 -1.96 2.43 1.54
C ASP A 273 -0.86 3.45 1.17
N CYS A 274 -0.50 4.43 2.02
CA CYS A 274 0.29 5.59 1.63
C CYS A 274 -0.25 6.37 0.40
N THR A 275 -1.57 6.33 0.18
CA THR A 275 -2.24 7.01 -0.95
C THR A 275 -3.37 7.92 -0.47
N GLY A 276 -4.64 7.53 -0.63
CA GLY A 276 -5.82 8.34 -0.30
C GLY A 276 -6.76 7.67 0.71
N PRO A 277 -7.61 8.46 1.41
CA PRO A 277 -8.40 7.97 2.54
C PRO A 277 -9.43 6.89 2.17
N VAL A 278 -9.92 6.90 0.92
CA VAL A 278 -10.86 5.88 0.41
C VAL A 278 -10.16 4.53 0.25
N VAL A 279 -8.90 4.54 -0.22
CA VAL A 279 -8.08 3.33 -0.35
C VAL A 279 -7.80 2.75 1.03
N LEU A 280 -7.35 3.58 1.99
CA LEU A 280 -7.16 3.14 3.37
C LEU A 280 -8.43 2.48 3.97
N ALA A 281 -9.61 3.08 3.79
CA ALA A 281 -10.85 2.52 4.30
C ALA A 281 -11.23 1.18 3.66
N ALA A 282 -11.18 1.09 2.32
CA ALA A 282 -11.48 -0.13 1.60
C ALA A 282 -10.45 -1.25 1.88
N SER A 283 -9.16 -0.91 1.98
CA SER A 283 -8.09 -1.85 2.37
C SER A 283 -8.32 -2.35 3.80
N THR A 284 -8.73 -1.45 4.72
CA THR A 284 -9.07 -1.86 6.09
C THR A 284 -10.26 -2.83 6.10
N HIS A 285 -11.31 -2.60 5.29
CA HIS A 285 -12.40 -3.58 5.17
C HIS A 285 -11.93 -4.95 4.69
N LEU A 286 -11.05 -5.01 3.69
CA LEU A 286 -10.43 -6.26 3.24
C LEU A 286 -9.62 -6.91 4.37
N SER A 287 -8.82 -6.12 5.09
CA SER A 287 -8.01 -6.58 6.21
C SER A 287 -8.82 -7.08 7.40
N LEU A 288 -10.03 -6.56 7.64
CA LEU A 288 -10.94 -7.07 8.67
C LEU A 288 -11.67 -8.35 8.24
N ASN A 289 -11.79 -8.58 6.93
CA ASN A 289 -12.42 -9.78 6.38
C ASN A 289 -11.45 -10.95 6.18
N ALA A 290 -10.34 -10.74 5.45
CA ALA A 290 -9.47 -11.83 5.01
C ALA A 290 -8.78 -12.52 6.20
N PRO A 291 -8.97 -13.84 6.42
CA PRO A 291 -8.37 -14.55 7.55
C PRO A 291 -6.84 -14.44 7.60
N ASN A 292 -6.19 -14.40 6.44
CA ASN A 292 -4.74 -14.27 6.29
C ASN A 292 -4.22 -12.82 6.23
N ALA A 293 -5.03 -11.80 6.51
CA ALA A 293 -4.53 -10.42 6.62
C ALA A 293 -3.59 -10.28 7.83
N LEU A 294 -2.37 -9.79 7.58
CA LEU A 294 -1.30 -9.70 8.56
C LEU A 294 -1.25 -8.34 9.26
N VAL A 295 -1.19 -7.28 8.47
CA VAL A 295 -1.16 -5.88 8.89
C VAL A 295 -1.87 -5.03 7.84
N GLN A 296 -2.39 -3.89 8.27
CA GLN A 296 -2.89 -2.84 7.38
C GLN A 296 -1.93 -1.67 7.41
N GLU A 297 -1.41 -1.26 6.25
CA GLU A 297 -0.60 -0.04 6.16
C GLU A 297 -1.41 1.20 6.54
N SER A 298 -0.75 2.14 7.20
CA SER A 298 -1.26 3.50 7.40
C SER A 298 -0.11 4.51 7.46
N VAL A 299 -0.43 5.79 7.29
CA VAL A 299 0.53 6.90 7.45
C VAL A 299 -0.02 7.91 8.45
N ARG A 300 0.59 8.02 9.63
CA ARG A 300 0.11 8.94 10.69
C ARG A 300 0.10 10.38 10.26
N ALA A 301 1.06 10.77 9.43
CA ALA A 301 1.08 12.09 8.81
C ALA A 301 -0.17 12.35 7.97
N PHE A 302 -0.78 11.34 7.34
CA PHE A 302 -1.93 11.52 6.45
C PHE A 302 -3.25 11.52 7.23
N TYR A 303 -3.53 10.46 7.99
CA TYR A 303 -4.81 10.33 8.71
C TYR A 303 -4.96 11.32 9.88
N ARG A 304 -3.86 11.88 10.41
CA ARG A 304 -3.91 12.97 11.40
C ARG A 304 -3.97 14.37 10.77
N THR A 305 -3.75 14.51 9.47
CA THR A 305 -3.76 15.81 8.78
C THR A 305 -4.77 15.83 7.61
N TRP A 306 -4.30 15.83 6.37
CA TRP A 306 -5.05 16.22 5.18
C TRP A 306 -6.17 15.26 4.78
N TYR A 307 -6.15 14.00 5.24
CA TYR A 307 -7.28 13.08 5.02
C TYR A 307 -8.59 13.63 5.59
N ARG A 308 -8.54 14.36 6.71
CA ARG A 308 -9.71 14.85 7.44
C ARG A 308 -10.47 15.94 6.69
N ASP A 309 -9.82 16.63 5.76
CA ASP A 309 -10.46 17.63 4.91
C ASP A 309 -11.13 17.00 3.67
N LEU A 310 -10.79 15.76 3.32
CA LEU A 310 -11.27 15.09 2.10
C LEU A 310 -12.53 14.24 2.30
N VAL A 311 -12.74 13.67 3.48
CA VAL A 311 -13.82 12.71 3.75
C VAL A 311 -14.54 12.98 5.06
N THR A 312 -15.76 12.47 5.19
CA THR A 312 -16.63 12.68 6.37
C THR A 312 -16.24 11.83 7.58
N ALA A 313 -15.55 10.71 7.37
CA ALA A 313 -15.07 9.80 8.41
C ALA A 313 -13.77 9.13 7.96
N LEU A 314 -13.00 8.60 8.91
CA LEU A 314 -11.73 7.91 8.66
C LEU A 314 -11.64 6.63 9.47
N PRO A 315 -10.89 5.63 8.96
CA PRO A 315 -10.44 4.51 9.78
C PRO A 315 -9.76 5.02 11.07
N GLU A 316 -10.16 4.46 12.21
CA GLU A 316 -9.62 4.86 13.50
C GLU A 316 -8.36 4.05 13.79
N VAL A 317 -7.25 4.74 14.09
CA VAL A 317 -6.01 4.13 14.59
C VAL A 317 -5.90 4.42 16.08
N LYS A 318 -5.84 3.36 16.89
CA LYS A 318 -5.71 3.41 18.35
C LYS A 318 -4.86 2.26 18.86
N ASP A 319 -3.89 2.56 19.72
CA ASP A 319 -3.01 1.57 20.36
C ASP A 319 -2.36 0.59 19.35
N GLY A 320 -1.89 1.11 18.22
CA GLY A 320 -1.29 0.30 17.14
C GLY A 320 -2.26 -0.56 16.34
N MET A 321 -3.56 -0.40 16.52
CA MET A 321 -4.61 -1.13 15.81
C MET A 321 -5.46 -0.19 14.95
N ILE A 322 -5.92 -0.64 13.79
CA ILE A 322 -6.82 0.10 12.90
C ILE A 322 -8.15 -0.63 12.70
N THR A 323 -9.24 0.13 12.61
CA THR A 323 -10.58 -0.38 12.26
C THR A 323 -11.32 0.57 11.32
N VAL A 324 -12.41 0.09 10.71
CA VAL A 324 -13.19 0.83 9.72
C VAL A 324 -14.10 1.88 10.38
N PRO A 325 -14.46 2.97 9.69
CA PRO A 325 -15.54 3.84 10.12
C PRO A 325 -16.86 3.04 10.26
N PRO A 326 -17.74 3.43 11.19
CA PRO A 326 -19.06 2.82 11.30
C PRO A 326 -19.94 3.22 10.10
N GLY A 327 -20.83 2.31 9.68
CA GLY A 327 -21.84 2.58 8.66
C GLY A 327 -21.79 1.61 7.48
N PRO A 328 -22.74 1.74 6.54
CA PRO A 328 -22.80 0.90 5.36
C PRO A 328 -21.75 1.31 4.31
N GLY A 329 -21.43 0.40 3.40
CA GLY A 329 -20.43 0.64 2.37
C GLY A 329 -19.04 0.82 2.97
N LEU A 330 -18.35 1.88 2.57
CA LEU A 330 -17.05 2.31 3.10
C LEU A 330 -17.14 2.93 4.50
N GLY A 331 -18.34 3.31 4.95
CA GLY A 331 -18.53 4.09 6.18
C GLY A 331 -18.07 5.55 6.08
N LEU A 332 -17.78 6.04 4.87
CA LEU A 332 -17.38 7.44 4.61
C LEU A 332 -17.95 7.96 3.30
N GLU A 333 -17.94 9.27 3.15
CA GLU A 333 -18.28 10.01 1.94
C GLU A 333 -17.19 11.05 1.66
N LEU A 334 -17.13 11.59 0.44
CA LEU A 334 -16.38 12.82 0.20
C LEU A 334 -16.94 13.95 1.06
N ASN A 335 -16.06 14.80 1.58
CA ASN A 335 -16.47 16.00 2.31
C ASN A 335 -17.38 16.86 1.39
N PRO A 336 -18.57 17.30 1.84
CA PRO A 336 -19.47 18.10 1.01
C PRO A 336 -18.86 19.44 0.58
N ASP A 337 -17.90 19.98 1.34
CA ASP A 337 -17.24 21.26 1.06
C ASP A 337 -15.73 21.08 0.79
N LEU A 338 -15.39 20.28 -0.22
CA LEU A 338 -14.00 20.15 -0.68
C LEU A 338 -13.39 21.49 -1.12
N GLY A 339 -14.23 22.43 -1.58
CA GLY A 339 -13.81 23.76 -2.05
C GLY A 339 -13.18 24.63 -0.95
N ARG A 340 -13.44 24.31 0.32
CA ARG A 340 -12.82 24.99 1.47
C ARG A 340 -11.30 24.84 1.51
N ALA A 341 -10.81 23.65 1.19
CA ALA A 341 -9.40 23.28 1.35
C ALA A 341 -8.68 23.02 0.02
N TYR A 342 -9.43 22.76 -1.06
CA TYR A 342 -8.87 22.32 -2.34
C TYR A 342 -9.50 23.03 -3.54
N THR A 343 -8.69 23.27 -4.56
CA THR A 343 -9.19 23.60 -5.91
C THR A 343 -9.63 22.31 -6.59
N VAL A 344 -10.94 22.13 -6.76
CA VAL A 344 -11.52 20.88 -7.29
C VAL A 344 -11.91 21.02 -8.76
N HIS A 345 -11.43 20.10 -9.59
CA HIS A 345 -11.88 19.94 -10.96
C HIS A 345 -12.76 18.70 -11.09
N ARG A 346 -14.00 18.87 -11.56
CA ARG A 346 -14.96 17.77 -11.74
C ARG A 346 -15.25 17.59 -13.24
N ARG A 347 -15.28 16.33 -13.68
CA ARG A 347 -15.74 15.92 -15.01
C ARG A 347 -16.84 14.90 -14.84
N VAL A 348 -17.95 15.10 -15.54
CA VAL A 348 -19.14 14.25 -15.48
C VAL A 348 -19.34 13.60 -16.85
N SER A 349 -19.90 12.41 -16.85
CA SER A 349 -20.43 11.74 -18.04
C SER A 349 -21.75 11.11 -17.66
N ASP A 350 -22.81 11.44 -18.40
CA ASP A 350 -24.13 10.86 -18.23
C ASP A 350 -24.66 10.24 -19.54
N LYS A 351 -25.94 9.85 -19.59
CA LYS A 351 -26.55 9.21 -20.77
C LYS A 351 -26.54 10.10 -22.02
N ALA A 352 -26.50 11.43 -21.86
CA ALA A 352 -26.44 12.36 -22.99
C ALA A 352 -25.01 12.55 -23.50
N ASP A 353 -23.99 12.20 -22.72
CA ASP A 353 -22.57 12.36 -23.05
C ASP A 353 -21.91 11.11 -23.67
N ILE A 354 -22.58 9.96 -23.61
CA ILE A 354 -22.13 8.66 -24.13
C ILE A 354 -22.88 8.28 -25.40
#